data_AF-A0A3D2FCK7-F1
#
_entry.id   AF-A0A3D2FCK7-F1
#
_cell.length_a   1.000
_cell.length_b   1.000
_cell.length_c   1.000
_cell.angle_alpha   90.00
_cell.angle_beta   90.00
_cell.angle_gamma   90.00
#
_symmetry.space_group_name_H-M   'P 1'
#
loop_
_entity.id
_entity.type
_entity.pdbx_description
1 polymer ?
#
loop_
_entity_poly.entity_id
_entity_poly.type
_entity_poly.pdbx_seq_one_letter_code
_entity_poly.pdbx_strand_id
1 'polypeptide(L)' 'MAFFEFSQTGSAILTLTVVAIMFILFLRETFPTEVVAITGAALMLGLGLLPYEDALQVLSNPA' A
#
# COMPACT_ATOMS: atom_id res chain seq x y z
N MET A 1 -8.65 10.48 -6.71
CA MET A 1 -8.96 10.03 -8.08
C MET A 1 -8.77 8.52 -8.11
N ALA A 2 -9.82 7.73 -8.38
CA ALA A 2 -9.67 6.30 -8.64
C ALA A 2 -9.27 6.13 -10.11
N PHE A 3 -8.02 5.74 -10.37
CA PHE A 3 -7.51 5.55 -11.74
C PHE A 3 -7.93 4.21 -12.34
N PHE A 4 -8.35 3.26 -11.49
CA PHE A 4 -8.81 1.92 -11.86
C PHE A 4 -10.07 1.58 -11.06
N GLU A 5 -11.07 1.00 -11.73
CA GLU A 5 -12.28 0.48 -11.09
C GLU A 5 -12.15 -1.03 -10.89
N PHE A 6 -12.14 -1.46 -9.63
CA PHE A 6 -12.11 -2.87 -9.25
C PHE A 6 -13.42 -3.24 -8.55
N SER A 7 -13.87 -4.49 -8.71
CA SER A 7 -14.92 -5.02 -7.85
C SER A 7 -14.44 -5.04 -6.39
N GLN A 8 -15.37 -5.00 -5.44
CA GLN A 8 -15.05 -5.05 -4.01
C GLN A 8 -14.17 -6.26 -3.63
N THR A 9 -14.44 -7.42 -4.24
CA THR A 9 -13.63 -8.62 -4.05
C THR A 9 -12.25 -8.47 -4.68
N GLY A 10 -12.16 -7.85 -5.86
CA GLY A 10 -10.90 -7.60 -6.56
C GLY A 10 -9.98 -6.68 -5.76
N SER A 11 -10.51 -5.57 -5.21
CA SER A 11 -9.73 -4.65 -4.38
C SER A 11 -9.25 -5.31 -3.08
N ALA A 12 -10.10 -6.13 -2.44
CA ALA A 12 -9.72 -6.89 -1.25
C ALA A 12 -8.58 -7.88 -1.53
N ILE A 13 -8.68 -8.67 -2.61
CA ILE A 13 -7.63 -9.63 -3.01
C ILE A 13 -6.31 -8.92 -3.32
N LEU A 14 -6.37 -7.82 -4.08
CA LEU A 14 -5.18 -7.03 -4.41
C LEU A 14 -4.51 -6.46 -3.16
N THR A 15 -5.29 -5.88 -2.26
CA THR A 15 -4.78 -5.31 -1.00
C THR A 15 -4.09 -6.37 -0.15
N LEU A 16 -4.74 -7.53 0.05
CA LEU A 16 -4.16 -8.65 0.79
C LEU A 16 -2.89 -9.20 0.12
N THR A 17 -2.86 -9.23 -1.21
CA THR A 17 -1.69 -9.67 -1.97
C THR A 17 -0.50 -8.74 -1.74
N VAL A 18 -0.71 -7.42 -1.77
CA VAL A 18 0.36 -6.44 -1.48
C VAL A 18 0.86 -6.61 -0.05
N VAL A 19 -0.04 -6.78 0.93
CA VAL A 19 0.35 -7.03 2.34
C VAL A 19 1.18 -8.30 2.47
N ALA A 20 0.79 -9.39 1.82
CA ALA A 20 1.54 -10.65 1.83
C ALA A 20 2.95 -10.47 1.23
N ILE A 21 3.08 -9.73 0.13
CA ILE A 21 4.36 -9.40 -0.49
C ILE A 21 5.23 -8.57 0.47
N MET A 22 4.68 -7.52 1.09
CA MET A 22 5.40 -6.71 2.06
C MET A 22 5.89 -7.53 3.25
N PHE A 23 5.05 -8.41 3.77
CA PHE A 23 5.41 -9.32 4.86
C PHE A 23 6.60 -10.22 4.49
N ILE A 24 6.58 -10.82 3.29
CA ILE A 24 7.71 -11.63 2.79
C ILE A 24 8.96 -10.78 2.63
N LEU A 25 8.85 -9.56 2.11
CA LEU A 25 9.99 -8.66 1.91
C LEU A 25 10.60 -8.20 3.24
N PHE A 26 9.77 -7.96 4.26
CA PHE A 26 10.23 -7.70 5.63
C PHE A 26 11.00 -8.90 6.18
N LEU A 27 10.48 -10.12 6.07
CA LEU A 27 11.20 -11.33 6.53
C LEU A 27 12.51 -11.56 5.79
N ARG A 28 12.58 -11.16 4.52
CA ARG A 28 13.76 -11.35 3.68
C ARG A 28 14.82 -10.28 3.87
N GLU A 29 14.49 -9.15 4.51
CA GLU A 29 15.38 -8.00 4.75
C GLU A 29 16.24 -7.61 3.54
N THR A 30 15.75 -7.87 2.32
CA THR A 30 16.51 -7.64 1.08
C THR A 30 16.57 -6.14 0.76
N PHE A 31 15.55 -5.40 1.19
CA PHE A 31 15.49 -3.95 1.17
C PHE A 31 15.21 -3.45 2.59
N PRO A 32 15.68 -2.24 2.97
CA PRO A 32 15.30 -1.62 4.24
C PRO A 32 13.78 -1.57 4.40
N THR A 33 13.30 -1.70 5.63
CA THR A 33 11.86 -1.78 5.92
C THR A 33 11.13 -0.49 5.50
N GLU A 34 11.80 0.65 5.55
CA GLU A 34 11.32 1.94 5.09
C GLU A 34 11.02 1.91 3.58
N VAL A 35 11.91 1.29 2.79
CA VAL A 35 11.76 1.20 1.33
C VAL A 35 10.58 0.31 0.98
N VAL A 36 10.44 -0.84 1.64
CA VAL A 36 9.31 -1.76 1.44
C VAL A 36 7.99 -1.09 1.83
N ALA A 37 7.96 -0.37 2.96
CA ALA A 37 6.78 0.35 3.44
C ALA A 37 6.33 1.45 2.47
N ILE A 38 7.25 2.34 2.07
CA ILE A 38 6.96 3.44 1.14
C ILE A 38 6.52 2.89 -0.21
N THR A 39 7.18 1.85 -0.72
CA THR A 39 6.82 1.23 -2.00
C THR A 39 5.43 0.60 -1.94
N GLY A 40 5.11 -0.13 -0.88
CA GLY A 40 3.78 -0.73 -0.69
C GLY A 40 2.67 0.32 -0.63
N ALA A 41 2.88 1.39 0.14
CA ALA A 41 1.94 2.50 0.23
C ALA A 41 1.76 3.22 -1.12
N ALA A 42 2.86 3.52 -1.83
CA ALA A 42 2.83 4.14 -3.14
C ALA A 42 2.09 3.27 -4.17
N LEU A 43 2.29 1.96 -4.13
CA LEU A 43 1.65 1.01 -5.04
C LEU A 43 0.14 0.93 -4.78
N MET A 44 -0.29 0.86 -3.52
CA MET A 44 -1.72 0.89 -3.16
C MET A 44 -2.39 2.21 -3.55
N LEU A 45 -1.74 3.35 -3.35
CA LEU A 45 -2.25 4.67 -3.76
C LEU A 45 -2.31 4.81 -5.29
N GLY A 46 -1.28 4.36 -6.01
CA GLY A 46 -1.22 4.41 -7.47
C GLY A 46 -2.27 3.50 -8.14
N LEU A 47 -2.58 2.36 -7.53
CA LEU A 47 -3.68 1.49 -7.96
C LEU A 47 -5.07 2.03 -7.55
N GLY A 48 -5.15 3.07 -6.72
CA GLY A 48 -6.41 3.60 -6.20
C GLY A 48 -7.09 2.70 -5.15
N LEU A 49 -6.33 1.80 -4.51
CA LEU A 49 -6.82 0.92 -3.44
C LEU A 49 -6.99 1.65 -2.10
N LEU A 50 -6.28 2.78 -1.91
CA LEU A 50 -6.36 3.61 -0.71
C LEU A 50 -6.83 5.03 -1.05
N PRO A 51 -7.58 5.69 -0.15
CA PRO A 51 -7.94 7.08 -0.31
C PRO A 51 -6.70 7.97 -0.14
N TYR A 52 -6.50 8.89 -1.07
CA TYR A 52 -5.37 9.82 -1.01
C TYR A 52 -5.45 10.77 0.20
N GLU A 53 -6.67 11.12 0.61
CA GLU A 53 -6.92 12.01 1.75
C GLU A 53 -6.42 11.39 3.08
N ASP A 54 -6.61 10.09 3.25
CA ASP A 54 -6.11 9.36 4.42
C ASP A 54 -4.58 9.30 4.44
N ALA A 55 -3.95 9.15 3.27
CA ALA A 55 -2.48 9.18 3.17
C ALA A 55 -1.91 10.54 3.62
N LEU A 56 -2.57 11.65 3.27
CA LEU A 56 -2.16 12.97 3.75
C LEU A 56 -2.24 13.07 5.27
N GLN A 57 -3.32 12.57 5.89
CA GLN A 57 -3.45 12.59 7.35
C GLN A 57 -2.35 11.79 8.05
N VAL A 58 -2.02 10.60 7.54
CA VAL A 58 -0.96 9.75 8.10
C VAL A 58 0.41 10.43 7.96
N LEU A 59 0.71 11.05 6.81
CA LEU A 59 2.00 11.71 6.56
C LEU A 59 2.15 13.05 7.28
N SER A 60 1.05 13.72 7.64
CA SER A 60 1.06 14.98 8.38
C SER A 60 0.95 14.80 9.90
N ASN A 61 0.74 13.57 10.36
CA ASN A 61 0.84 13.24 11.77
C ASN A 61 2.31 13.25 12.22
N PRO A 62 2.71 14.08 13.20
CA PRO A 62 4.03 14.00 13.83
C PRO A 62 4.11 12.74 14.70
N ALA A 63 4.29 11.59 14.06
CA ALA A 63 4.63 10.31 14.68
C ALA A 63 6.15 10.08 14.70
#